data_AF-A0A3D3WEU6-F1
#
_entry.id   AF-A0A3D3WEU6-F1
#
_cell.length_a   1.000
_cell.length_b   1.000
_cell.length_c   1.000
_cell.angle_alpha   90.00
_cell.angle_beta   90.00
_cell.angle_gamma   90.00
#
_symmetry.space_group_name_H-M   'P 1'
#
loop_
_entity.id
_entity.type
_entity.pdbx_description
1 polymer ?
#
loop_
_entity_poly.entity_id
_entity_poly.type
_entity_poly.pdbx_seq_one_letter_code
_entity_poly.pdbx_strand_id
1 'polypeptide(L)'
;MTGTSTDQATMTAILDPMPGYQRLALIKGGTLTDIFVHDMSDKTPAYGGVFMARIAALFPQHNRLQLNLGEMGMASMRVSRPSQFSSGQLIPVTVQAEPREQKPAQMRYGIIRQSRFAILHAVPNTTGQLHLSQRLKACLGDHGDDGLSELCAVLRDMAEAHACQITLRQTAASEPGDIVLNVIKAQLATIKPISAAADRMREHGMVAAPPALLSMAEQYVSAEHITIDDDGRSWADADIDQQIDQALSPYLSLPDGGGIHISSPPGAAVIDGDSAASRLAPEALAMAMITPLADHIRLRRISGAIVVDFPRLNHGGRDRIHQAMMTAFADDPLRPILHGWTKGGLYTLERRHQLRPLGDMLNRDSAPAKYAAIMALRHLWQQTRNTGRNIGSDGLPPPLRLTQAAQDWLNGDGVAIRDAIALDVPLLLP
;
A
#
# COMPACT_ATOMS: atom_id res chain seq x y z
N MET A 1 19.18 10.30 36.13
CA MET A 1 19.75 10.20 34.77
C MET A 1 19.27 8.89 34.17
N THR A 2 18.11 8.90 33.52
CA THR A 2 17.54 7.76 32.81
C THR A 2 17.37 8.22 31.37
N GLY A 3 18.35 7.88 30.54
CA GLY A 3 18.30 8.15 29.11
C GLY A 3 17.21 7.31 28.48
N THR A 4 16.07 7.92 28.19
CA THR A 4 15.17 7.44 27.15
C THR A 4 15.75 7.90 25.82
N SER A 5 16.77 7.17 25.35
CA SER A 5 17.08 7.13 23.92
C SER A 5 15.90 6.39 23.28
N THR A 6 14.89 7.14 22.83
CA THR A 6 13.93 6.63 21.86
C THR A 6 14.71 6.41 20.58
N ASP A 7 15.32 5.23 20.48
CA ASP A 7 15.91 4.75 19.24
C ASP A 7 14.74 4.60 18.27
N GLN A 8 14.50 5.63 17.46
CA GLN A 8 13.48 5.57 16.43
C GLN A 8 13.98 4.56 15.40
N ALA A 9 13.62 3.29 15.61
CA ALA A 9 14.06 2.21 14.75
C ALA A 9 13.87 2.60 13.27
N THR A 10 14.99 2.62 12.54
CA THR A 10 15.02 2.99 11.13
C THR A 10 14.12 2.05 10.35
N MET A 11 13.31 2.63 9.46
CA MET A 11 12.49 1.88 8.54
C MET A 11 13.38 1.30 7.42
N THR A 12 13.24 0.03 7.12
CA THR A 12 13.95 -0.66 6.01
C THR A 12 12.94 -1.33 5.08
N ALA A 13 13.42 -1.73 3.89
CA ALA A 13 12.63 -2.42 2.91
C ALA A 13 13.38 -3.63 2.33
N ILE A 14 12.66 -4.72 2.06
CA ILE A 14 13.17 -5.90 1.36
C ILE A 14 12.30 -6.13 0.12
N LEU A 15 12.90 -6.04 -1.06
CA LEU A 15 12.25 -6.30 -2.34
C LEU A 15 12.67 -7.67 -2.86
N ASP A 16 11.74 -8.61 -2.88
CA ASP A 16 11.81 -9.87 -3.64
C ASP A 16 11.43 -9.56 -5.10
N PRO A 17 12.40 -9.59 -6.04
CA PRO A 17 12.19 -9.06 -7.38
C PRO A 17 11.81 -10.14 -8.40
N MET A 18 11.35 -11.33 -7.96
CA MET A 18 11.04 -12.44 -8.87
C MET A 18 10.20 -11.99 -10.09
N PRO A 19 10.63 -12.30 -11.33
CA PRO A 19 9.90 -11.93 -12.54
C PRO A 19 8.46 -12.43 -12.52
N GLY A 20 7.52 -11.59 -12.98
CA GLY A 20 6.10 -11.91 -13.01
C GLY A 20 5.35 -11.81 -11.68
N TYR A 21 6.05 -11.96 -10.55
CA TYR A 21 5.45 -11.81 -9.22
C TYR A 21 6.46 -11.29 -8.20
N GLN A 22 6.39 -10.00 -7.90
CA GLN A 22 7.30 -9.32 -6.98
C GLN A 22 6.64 -9.05 -5.63
N ARG A 23 7.43 -9.02 -4.55
CA ARG A 23 6.96 -8.69 -3.20
C ARG A 23 7.87 -7.66 -2.56
N LEU A 24 7.29 -6.71 -1.84
CA LEU A 24 8.02 -5.70 -1.07
C LEU A 24 7.55 -5.74 0.37
N ALA A 25 8.45 -6.02 1.31
CA ALA A 25 8.21 -5.90 2.74
C ALA A 25 8.77 -4.58 3.26
N LEU A 26 7.98 -3.87 4.07
CA LEU A 26 8.43 -2.69 4.81
C LEU A 26 8.56 -3.05 6.30
N ILE A 27 9.73 -2.80 6.89
CA ILE A 27 10.09 -3.29 8.22
C ILE A 27 10.51 -2.12 9.10
N LYS A 28 10.09 -2.13 10.37
CA LYS A 28 10.52 -1.16 11.39
C LYS A 28 10.97 -1.91 12.64
N GLY A 29 12.26 -1.84 12.97
CA GLY A 29 12.80 -2.51 14.16
C GLY A 29 12.57 -4.02 14.19
N GLY A 30 12.64 -4.68 13.03
CA GLY A 30 12.37 -6.11 12.87
C GLY A 30 10.90 -6.49 12.66
N THR A 31 9.97 -5.56 12.89
CA THR A 31 8.53 -5.80 12.71
C THR A 31 8.08 -5.42 11.30
N LEU A 32 7.39 -6.34 10.61
CA LEU A 32 6.72 -6.11 9.35
C LEU A 32 5.56 -5.12 9.54
N THR A 33 5.55 -4.04 8.77
CA THR A 33 4.58 -2.94 8.89
C THR A 33 3.66 -2.81 7.69
N ASP A 34 4.13 -3.16 6.49
CA ASP A 34 3.33 -3.24 5.27
C ASP A 34 3.99 -4.22 4.30
N ILE A 35 3.19 -4.72 3.36
CA ILE A 35 3.65 -5.61 2.30
C ILE A 35 2.91 -5.31 1.00
N PHE A 36 3.64 -5.15 -0.09
CA PHE A 36 3.09 -4.92 -1.42
C PHE A 36 3.40 -6.09 -2.33
N VAL A 37 2.48 -6.41 -3.23
CA VAL A 37 2.62 -7.47 -4.22
C VAL A 37 2.29 -6.91 -5.58
N HIS A 38 3.16 -7.19 -6.54
CA HIS A 38 2.86 -7.04 -7.96
C HIS A 38 2.74 -8.42 -8.56
N ASP A 39 1.58 -8.72 -9.13
CA ASP A 39 1.23 -10.02 -9.66
C ASP A 39 0.72 -9.84 -11.09
N MET A 40 1.48 -10.32 -12.08
CA MET A 40 1.10 -10.18 -13.50
C MET A 40 -0.15 -10.98 -13.89
N SER A 41 -0.55 -11.97 -13.09
CA SER A 41 -1.80 -12.70 -13.30
C SER A 41 -3.03 -11.96 -12.76
N ASP A 42 -2.83 -10.93 -11.94
CA ASP A 42 -3.91 -10.18 -11.32
C ASP A 42 -4.49 -9.14 -12.29
N LYS A 43 -5.76 -9.37 -12.68
CA LYS A 43 -6.52 -8.50 -13.59
C LYS A 43 -7.38 -7.48 -12.84
N THR A 44 -6.98 -7.10 -11.63
CA THR A 44 -7.62 -6.02 -10.88
C THR A 44 -6.89 -4.69 -11.05
N PRO A 45 -7.61 -3.54 -11.11
CA PRO A 45 -6.98 -2.23 -11.13
C PRO A 45 -6.16 -1.99 -9.86
N ALA A 46 -4.83 -2.01 -10.00
CA ALA A 46 -3.89 -1.77 -8.91
C ALA A 46 -3.71 -0.28 -8.59
N TYR A 47 -3.47 0.03 -7.32
CA TYR A 47 -3.29 1.40 -6.84
C TYR A 47 -2.19 2.17 -7.61
N GLY A 48 -2.48 3.41 -8.01
CA GLY A 48 -1.56 4.24 -8.78
C GLY A 48 -1.49 3.91 -10.28
N GLY A 49 -2.11 2.82 -10.74
CA GLY A 49 -2.31 2.53 -12.16
C GLY A 49 -3.12 3.64 -12.84
N VAL A 50 -2.75 3.98 -14.07
CA VAL A 50 -3.40 5.04 -14.86
C VAL A 50 -4.12 4.41 -16.03
N PHE A 51 -5.37 4.81 -16.21
CA PHE A 51 -6.25 4.32 -17.25
C PHE A 51 -6.83 5.48 -18.05
N MET A 52 -7.05 5.25 -19.34
CA MET A 52 -8.01 6.01 -20.10
C MET A 52 -9.35 5.30 -19.91
N ALA A 53 -10.29 5.94 -19.22
CA ALA A 53 -11.57 5.34 -18.87
C ALA A 53 -12.69 5.92 -19.72
N ARG A 54 -13.65 5.07 -20.13
CA ARG A 54 -14.90 5.54 -20.76
C ARG A 54 -15.95 5.78 -19.68
N ILE A 55 -16.55 6.97 -19.65
CA ILE A 55 -17.70 7.23 -18.77
C ILE A 55 -18.89 6.41 -19.26
N ALA A 56 -19.26 5.38 -18.50
CA ALA A 56 -20.36 4.49 -18.83
C ALA A 56 -21.71 5.08 -18.40
N ALA A 57 -21.74 5.71 -17.23
CA ALA A 57 -22.95 6.35 -16.70
C ALA A 57 -22.61 7.50 -15.73
N LEU A 58 -23.52 8.46 -15.62
CA LEU A 58 -23.47 9.57 -14.69
C LEU A 58 -24.56 9.40 -13.62
N PHE A 59 -24.20 9.66 -12.37
CA PHE A 59 -25.12 9.64 -11.23
C PHE A 59 -25.03 10.98 -10.46
N PRO A 60 -25.62 12.07 -10.98
CA PRO A 60 -25.44 13.40 -10.41
C PRO A 60 -25.91 13.52 -8.95
N GLN A 61 -27.02 12.87 -8.58
CA GLN A 61 -27.56 12.86 -7.22
C GLN A 61 -26.59 12.23 -6.20
N HIS A 62 -25.71 11.34 -6.66
CA HIS A 62 -24.70 10.69 -5.83
C HIS A 62 -23.31 11.32 -5.97
N ASN A 63 -23.16 12.35 -6.81
CA ASN A 63 -21.86 12.94 -7.15
C ASN A 63 -20.87 11.88 -7.67
N ARG A 64 -21.33 10.95 -8.53
CA ARG A 64 -20.52 9.82 -9.02
C ARG A 64 -20.62 9.62 -10.52
N LEU A 65 -19.53 9.11 -11.07
CA LEU A 65 -19.45 8.51 -12.40
C LEU A 65 -19.19 7.00 -12.26
N GLN A 66 -19.75 6.24 -13.19
CA GLN A 66 -19.33 4.86 -13.46
C GLN A 66 -18.43 4.86 -14.70
N LEU A 67 -17.31 4.16 -14.59
CA LEU A 67 -16.23 4.17 -15.55
C LEU A 67 -15.99 2.74 -16.05
N ASN A 68 -15.75 2.58 -17.34
CA ASN A 68 -15.30 1.34 -17.94
C ASN A 68 -13.79 1.42 -18.21
N LEU A 69 -13.04 0.47 -17.65
CA LEU A 69 -11.58 0.36 -17.75
C LEU A 69 -11.12 -0.73 -18.76
N GLY A 70 -12.03 -1.25 -19.57
CA GLY A 70 -11.77 -2.34 -20.51
C GLY A 70 -11.74 -3.69 -19.83
N GLU A 71 -10.69 -4.45 -20.10
CA GLU A 71 -10.50 -5.79 -19.55
C GLU A 71 -10.45 -5.80 -18.01
N MET A 72 -10.09 -4.67 -17.39
CA MET A 72 -10.04 -4.47 -15.94
C MET A 72 -11.42 -4.14 -15.33
N GLY A 73 -12.49 -4.13 -16.13
CA GLY A 73 -13.87 -4.03 -15.69
C GLY A 73 -14.34 -2.62 -15.33
N MET A 74 -15.37 -2.57 -14.47
CA MET A 74 -16.01 -1.32 -14.07
C MET A 74 -15.32 -0.70 -12.84
N ALA A 75 -15.21 0.62 -12.85
CA ALA A 75 -14.71 1.44 -11.76
C ALA A 75 -15.70 2.56 -11.43
N SER A 76 -15.47 3.25 -10.32
CA SER A 76 -16.29 4.41 -9.97
C SER A 76 -15.46 5.57 -9.46
N MET A 77 -15.93 6.78 -9.76
CA MET A 77 -15.22 8.02 -9.41
C MET A 77 -16.20 8.99 -8.79
N ARG A 78 -15.83 9.55 -7.64
CA ARG A 78 -16.57 10.66 -7.03
C ARG A 78 -16.15 11.97 -7.71
N VAL A 79 -17.11 12.83 -8.03
CA VAL A 79 -16.88 14.12 -8.71
C VAL A 79 -17.70 15.21 -8.04
N SER A 80 -17.12 16.40 -7.89
CA SER A 80 -17.84 17.55 -7.28
C SER A 80 -18.75 18.28 -8.27
N ARG A 81 -18.44 18.21 -9.57
CA ARG A 81 -19.21 18.86 -10.64
C ARG A 81 -19.52 17.84 -11.75
N PRO A 82 -20.55 17.01 -11.62
CA PRO A 82 -20.91 16.01 -12.63
C PRO A 82 -21.17 16.61 -14.03
N SER A 83 -21.64 17.86 -14.10
CA SER A 83 -21.99 18.56 -15.33
C SER A 83 -20.83 18.80 -16.30
N GLN A 84 -19.58 18.70 -15.85
CA GLN A 84 -18.40 18.84 -16.71
C GLN A 84 -18.10 17.58 -17.54
N PHE A 85 -18.86 16.50 -17.32
CA PHE A 85 -18.64 15.21 -17.94
C PHE A 85 -19.85 14.79 -18.78
N SER A 86 -19.61 13.95 -19.79
CA SER A 86 -20.65 13.40 -20.65
C SER A 86 -20.50 11.89 -20.78
N SER A 87 -21.62 11.18 -20.97
CA SER A 87 -21.58 9.72 -21.20
C SER A 87 -20.83 9.42 -22.49
N GLY A 88 -20.05 8.34 -22.50
CA GLY A 88 -19.20 7.93 -23.62
C GLY A 88 -17.85 8.65 -23.71
N GLN A 89 -17.66 9.77 -23.01
CA GLN A 89 -16.41 10.53 -22.97
C GLN A 89 -15.26 9.66 -22.42
N LEU A 90 -14.08 9.76 -23.05
CA LEU A 90 -12.85 9.19 -22.52
C LEU A 90 -12.14 10.20 -21.62
N ILE A 91 -11.68 9.76 -20.46
CA ILE A 91 -10.96 10.58 -19.50
C ILE A 91 -9.78 9.83 -18.87
N PRO A 92 -8.62 10.49 -18.65
CA PRO A 92 -7.55 9.89 -17.88
C PRO A 92 -7.96 9.83 -16.41
N VAL A 93 -7.73 8.70 -15.78
CA VAL A 93 -8.02 8.46 -14.36
C VAL A 93 -6.91 7.63 -13.73
N THR A 94 -6.64 7.89 -12.45
CA THR A 94 -5.69 7.10 -11.65
C THR A 94 -6.44 6.32 -10.58
N VAL A 95 -6.07 5.06 -10.37
CA VAL A 95 -6.63 4.24 -9.28
C VAL A 95 -6.22 4.85 -7.94
N GLN A 96 -7.22 5.23 -7.14
CA GLN A 96 -7.05 5.80 -5.80
C GLN A 96 -7.41 4.81 -4.69
N ALA A 97 -8.28 3.85 -4.96
CA ALA A 97 -8.47 2.69 -4.10
C ALA A 97 -8.79 1.45 -4.94
N GLU A 98 -8.23 0.31 -4.55
CA GLU A 98 -8.46 -0.97 -5.18
C GLU A 98 -9.92 -1.46 -4.98
N PRO A 99 -10.38 -2.45 -5.76
CA PRO A 99 -11.67 -3.09 -5.50
C PRO A 99 -11.72 -3.73 -4.11
N ARG A 100 -12.90 -3.75 -3.49
CA ARG A 100 -13.13 -4.50 -2.25
C ARG A 100 -14.53 -5.08 -2.22
N GLU A 101 -14.67 -6.32 -1.76
CA GLU A 101 -15.97 -7.01 -1.72
C GLU A 101 -16.69 -6.89 -3.08
N GLN A 102 -17.89 -6.32 -3.10
CA GLN A 102 -18.69 -6.03 -4.31
C GLN A 102 -18.55 -4.57 -4.78
N LYS A 103 -17.62 -3.81 -4.22
CA LYS A 103 -17.39 -2.40 -4.55
C LYS A 103 -16.26 -2.29 -5.58
N PRO A 104 -16.50 -1.61 -6.71
CA PRO A 104 -15.47 -1.45 -7.74
C PRO A 104 -14.36 -0.50 -7.27
N ALA A 105 -13.22 -0.55 -7.97
CA ALA A 105 -12.10 0.36 -7.75
C ALA A 105 -12.56 1.83 -7.74
N GLN A 106 -11.97 2.63 -6.86
CA GLN A 106 -12.20 4.06 -6.80
C GLN A 106 -11.14 4.81 -7.59
N MET A 107 -11.57 5.64 -8.53
CA MET A 107 -10.67 6.40 -9.39
C MET A 107 -10.65 7.87 -8.99
N ARG A 108 -9.57 8.55 -9.35
CA ARG A 108 -9.44 10.01 -9.30
C ARG A 108 -9.14 10.53 -10.70
N TYR A 109 -9.80 11.63 -11.09
CA TYR A 109 -9.65 12.23 -12.41
C TYR A 109 -8.23 12.78 -12.60
N GLY A 110 -7.61 12.52 -13.75
CA GLY A 110 -6.25 12.93 -14.09
C GLY A 110 -5.19 11.87 -13.78
N ILE A 111 -3.94 12.23 -14.06
CA ILE A 111 -2.74 11.42 -13.84
C ILE A 111 -2.14 11.81 -12.50
N ILE A 112 -1.92 10.83 -11.62
CA ILE A 112 -1.34 11.05 -10.30
C ILE A 112 -0.06 10.23 -10.15
N ARG A 113 1.01 10.90 -9.72
CA ARG A 113 2.27 10.30 -9.29
C ARG A 113 2.63 10.82 -7.92
N GLN A 114 3.35 10.03 -7.15
CA GLN A 114 3.70 10.39 -5.78
C GLN A 114 5.10 9.92 -5.44
N SER A 115 5.76 10.68 -4.59
CA SER A 115 7.02 10.34 -3.95
C SER A 115 6.91 10.47 -2.44
N ARG A 116 8.02 10.19 -1.74
CA ARG A 116 8.18 10.54 -0.33
C ARG A 116 7.80 12.00 -0.05
N PHE A 117 8.13 12.93 -0.96
CA PHE A 117 8.04 14.38 -0.71
C PHE A 117 6.82 15.07 -1.32
N ALA A 118 6.22 14.53 -2.39
CA ALA A 118 5.13 15.24 -3.07
C ALA A 118 4.08 14.32 -3.69
N ILE A 119 2.89 14.87 -3.90
CA ILE A 119 1.88 14.33 -4.82
C ILE A 119 1.84 15.25 -6.04
N LEU A 120 2.02 14.67 -7.22
CA LEU A 120 1.91 15.33 -8.50
C LEU A 120 0.59 14.93 -9.13
N HIS A 121 -0.21 15.92 -9.52
CA HIS A 121 -1.54 15.70 -10.09
C HIS A 121 -1.70 16.52 -11.37
N ALA A 122 -1.58 15.84 -12.51
CA ALA A 122 -1.85 16.42 -13.83
C ALA A 122 -3.30 16.15 -14.21
N VAL A 123 -4.12 17.19 -14.08
CA VAL A 123 -5.51 17.20 -14.54
C VAL A 123 -5.56 17.92 -15.88
N PRO A 124 -6.33 17.44 -16.88
CA PRO A 124 -6.51 18.17 -18.13
C PRO A 124 -6.89 19.65 -17.90
N ASN A 125 -6.21 20.55 -18.61
CA ASN A 125 -6.38 22.01 -18.55
C ASN A 125 -6.05 22.70 -17.21
N THR A 126 -5.35 22.03 -16.29
CA THR A 126 -4.82 22.73 -15.10
C THR A 126 -3.68 23.67 -15.50
N THR A 127 -3.60 24.84 -14.87
CA THR A 127 -2.46 25.77 -15.05
C THR A 127 -1.25 25.40 -14.21
N GLY A 128 -1.38 24.39 -13.33
CA GLY A 128 -0.36 24.04 -12.34
C GLY A 128 -0.40 24.94 -11.11
N GLN A 129 -0.24 24.35 -9.93
CA GLN A 129 -0.27 25.06 -8.64
C GLN A 129 0.54 24.31 -7.59
N LEU A 130 1.19 25.04 -6.68
CA LEU A 130 1.81 24.48 -5.48
C LEU A 130 0.85 24.55 -4.28
N HIS A 131 0.68 23.42 -3.61
CA HIS A 131 -0.06 23.28 -2.36
C HIS A 131 0.85 22.70 -1.27
N LEU A 132 0.64 23.13 -0.02
CA LEU A 132 1.28 22.52 1.15
C LEU A 132 0.28 21.62 1.86
N SER A 133 0.69 20.39 2.19
CA SER A 133 -0.13 19.48 2.98
C SER A 133 -0.46 20.06 4.35
N GLN A 134 -1.59 19.65 4.95
CA GLN A 134 -1.96 20.11 6.30
C GLN A 134 -0.93 19.76 7.37
N ARG A 135 -0.25 18.60 7.26
CA ARG A 135 0.81 18.20 8.20
C ARG A 135 2.04 19.09 8.05
N LEU A 136 2.40 19.45 6.82
CA LEU A 136 3.51 20.39 6.59
C LEU A 136 3.17 21.77 7.16
N LYS A 137 1.97 22.28 6.90
CA LYS A 137 1.51 23.56 7.47
C LYS A 137 1.53 23.56 9.00
N ALA A 138 1.04 22.48 9.62
CA ALA A 138 1.05 22.34 11.09
C ALA A 138 2.47 22.25 11.66
N CYS A 139 3.40 21.61 10.94
CA CYS A 139 4.80 21.47 11.35
C CYS A 139 5.57 22.80 11.29
N LEU A 140 5.23 23.68 10.35
CA LEU A 140 5.90 24.98 10.19
C LEU A 140 5.45 26.01 11.23
N GLY A 141 4.21 25.89 11.75
CA GLY A 141 3.66 26.90 12.65
C GLY A 141 3.67 28.30 12.02
N ASP A 142 4.03 29.31 12.81
CA ASP A 142 4.21 30.70 12.36
C ASP A 142 5.68 31.03 11.99
N HIS A 143 6.59 30.05 12.10
CA HIS A 143 8.02 30.28 11.87
C HIS A 143 8.35 30.04 10.38
N GLY A 144 8.99 31.03 9.77
CA GLY A 144 9.51 30.93 8.40
C GLY A 144 10.74 30.04 8.35
N ASP A 145 10.82 29.20 7.33
CA ASP A 145 12.02 28.45 6.94
C ASP A 145 12.46 28.99 5.57
N ASP A 146 13.58 29.72 5.54
CA ASP A 146 14.09 30.37 4.34
C ASP A 146 14.41 29.34 3.24
N GLY A 147 14.96 28.17 3.61
CA GLY A 147 15.27 27.10 2.66
C GLY A 147 14.00 26.48 2.07
N LEU A 148 12.97 26.29 2.88
CA LEU A 148 11.68 25.82 2.39
C LEU A 148 10.97 26.87 1.50
N SER A 149 11.13 28.15 1.82
CA SER A 149 10.59 29.26 1.02
C SER A 149 11.21 29.28 -0.38
N GLU A 150 12.54 29.17 -0.47
CA GLU A 150 13.27 29.06 -1.73
C GLU A 150 12.84 27.83 -2.54
N LEU A 151 12.76 26.66 -1.89
CA LEU A 151 12.25 25.44 -2.52
C LEU A 151 10.82 25.63 -3.05
N CYS A 152 9.95 26.27 -2.28
CA CYS A 152 8.57 26.54 -2.69
C CYS A 152 8.47 27.50 -3.87
N ALA A 153 9.37 28.48 -4.00
CA ALA A 153 9.45 29.34 -5.17
C ALA A 153 9.77 28.53 -6.43
N VAL A 154 10.83 27.72 -6.39
CA VAL A 154 11.23 26.84 -7.51
C VAL A 154 10.10 25.86 -7.88
N LEU A 155 9.45 25.24 -6.89
CA LEU A 155 8.37 24.30 -7.14
C LEU A 155 7.12 24.95 -7.74
N ARG A 156 6.88 26.24 -7.49
CA ARG A 156 5.77 26.98 -8.11
C ARG A 156 6.01 27.16 -9.60
N ASP A 157 7.20 27.60 -9.98
CA ASP A 157 7.59 27.76 -11.39
C ASP A 157 7.51 26.42 -12.12
N MET A 158 7.95 25.34 -11.47
CA MET A 158 7.83 23.99 -12.02
C MET A 158 6.39 23.53 -12.17
N ALA A 159 5.52 23.79 -11.19
CA ALA A 159 4.11 23.43 -11.26
C ALA A 159 3.45 24.06 -12.49
N GLU A 160 3.71 25.35 -12.73
CA GLU A 160 3.20 26.10 -13.88
C GLU A 160 3.80 25.59 -15.20
N ALA A 161 5.13 25.46 -15.29
CA ALA A 161 5.84 25.02 -16.49
C ALA A 161 5.40 23.63 -16.97
N HIS A 162 5.01 22.75 -16.04
CA HIS A 162 4.56 21.40 -16.34
C HIS A 162 3.04 21.23 -16.34
N ALA A 163 2.26 22.31 -16.14
CA ALA A 163 0.80 22.23 -15.99
C ALA A 163 0.40 21.11 -15.01
N CYS A 164 1.01 21.09 -13.82
CA CYS A 164 0.86 20.03 -12.83
C CYS A 164 0.63 20.63 -11.44
N GLN A 165 -0.35 20.09 -10.71
CA GLN A 165 -0.53 20.45 -9.31
C GLN A 165 0.46 19.67 -8.45
N ILE A 166 1.27 20.37 -7.66
CA ILE A 166 2.25 19.79 -6.75
C ILE A 166 1.75 19.99 -5.33
N THR A 167 1.56 18.91 -4.57
CA THR A 167 1.27 18.98 -3.14
C THR A 167 2.49 18.52 -2.34
N LEU A 168 3.17 19.44 -1.69
CA LEU A 168 4.35 19.18 -0.86
C LEU A 168 3.94 18.56 0.49
N ARG A 169 4.56 17.42 0.82
CA ARG A 169 4.32 16.63 2.03
C ARG A 169 5.24 17.09 3.16
N GLN A 170 4.87 16.78 4.41
CA GLN A 170 5.64 17.15 5.60
C GLN A 170 7.07 16.58 5.61
N THR A 171 7.26 15.39 5.05
CA THR A 171 8.56 14.73 4.86
C THR A 171 9.55 15.53 4.00
N ALA A 172 9.09 16.50 3.20
CA ALA A 172 9.99 17.38 2.48
C ALA A 172 10.77 18.32 3.40
N ALA A 173 10.22 18.67 4.57
CA ALA A 173 10.87 19.57 5.52
C ALA A 173 11.99 18.89 6.33
N SER A 174 12.12 17.57 6.25
CA SER A 174 13.14 16.80 6.97
C SER A 174 14.36 16.46 6.09
N GLU A 175 14.45 17.00 4.87
CA GLU A 175 15.47 16.64 3.89
C GLU A 175 16.03 17.89 3.20
N PRO A 176 17.29 17.86 2.74
CA PRO A 176 17.87 18.92 1.92
C PRO A 176 17.02 19.25 0.69
N GLY A 177 16.87 20.54 0.40
CA GLY A 177 15.98 21.03 -0.66
C GLY A 177 16.36 20.55 -2.07
N ASP A 178 17.64 20.33 -2.34
CA ASP A 178 18.16 19.78 -3.59
C ASP A 178 17.76 18.32 -3.79
N ILE A 179 17.81 17.49 -2.75
CA ILE A 179 17.33 16.10 -2.75
C ILE A 179 15.83 16.08 -3.05
N VAL A 180 15.06 16.89 -2.32
CA VAL A 180 13.60 17.01 -2.52
C VAL A 180 13.28 17.42 -3.96
N LEU A 181 13.97 18.43 -4.47
CA LEU A 181 13.78 18.95 -5.82
C LEU A 181 14.11 17.90 -6.89
N ASN A 182 15.21 17.16 -6.74
CA ASN A 182 15.62 16.12 -7.69
C ASN A 182 14.59 15.00 -7.78
N VAL A 183 14.07 14.54 -6.64
CA VAL A 183 13.01 13.51 -6.62
C VAL A 183 11.72 14.02 -7.28
N ILE A 184 11.32 15.26 -7.01
CA ILE A 184 10.12 15.85 -7.64
C ILE A 184 10.32 16.02 -9.15
N LYS A 185 11.50 16.48 -9.60
CA LYS A 185 11.87 16.58 -11.03
C LYS A 185 11.76 15.23 -11.73
N ALA A 186 12.34 14.18 -11.14
CA ALA A 186 12.27 12.83 -11.70
C ALA A 186 10.82 12.35 -11.85
N GLN A 187 9.97 12.59 -10.85
CA GLN A 187 8.56 12.22 -10.92
C GLN A 187 7.77 13.04 -11.96
N LEU A 188 8.02 14.35 -12.08
CA LEU A 188 7.42 15.19 -13.13
C LEU A 188 7.80 14.71 -14.54
N ALA A 189 9.04 14.26 -14.73
CA ALA A 189 9.49 13.70 -16.00
C ALA A 189 8.69 12.46 -16.42
N THR A 190 8.16 11.68 -15.47
CA THR A 190 7.30 10.51 -15.77
C THR A 190 5.90 10.88 -16.24
N ILE A 191 5.38 12.07 -15.89
CA ILE A 191 4.00 12.48 -16.23
C ILE A 191 3.85 12.76 -17.73
N LYS A 192 4.86 13.38 -18.34
CA LYS A 192 4.82 13.76 -19.77
C LYS A 192 4.60 12.57 -20.72
N PRO A 193 5.36 11.46 -20.65
CA PRO A 193 5.11 10.29 -21.51
C PRO A 193 3.75 9.64 -21.22
N ILE A 194 3.29 9.58 -19.97
CA ILE A 194 1.96 9.05 -19.62
C ILE A 194 0.86 9.90 -20.23
N SER A 195 0.98 11.23 -20.15
CA SER A 195 0.01 12.16 -20.74
C SER A 195 -0.03 12.01 -22.25
N ALA A 196 1.13 11.97 -22.91
CA ALA A 196 1.23 11.76 -24.34
C ALA A 196 0.66 10.40 -24.79
N ALA A 197 0.79 9.35 -23.98
CA ALA A 197 0.17 8.05 -24.24
C ALA A 197 -1.36 8.14 -24.11
N ALA A 198 -1.88 8.77 -23.05
CA ALA A 198 -3.32 8.98 -22.86
C ALA A 198 -3.96 9.76 -24.03
N ASP A 199 -3.31 10.83 -24.51
CA ASP A 199 -3.81 11.67 -25.61
C ASP A 199 -3.93 10.91 -26.94
N ARG A 200 -3.16 9.83 -27.11
CA ARG A 200 -3.19 8.98 -28.31
C ARG A 200 -4.26 7.89 -28.22
N MET A 201 -4.77 7.57 -27.03
CA MET A 201 -5.79 6.53 -26.89
C MET A 201 -7.11 6.97 -27.53
N ARG A 202 -7.80 6.01 -28.16
CA ARG A 202 -9.14 6.19 -28.77
C ARG A 202 -10.19 5.27 -28.17
N GLU A 203 -9.75 4.38 -27.29
CA GLU A 203 -10.56 3.45 -26.52
C GLU A 203 -10.14 3.49 -25.05
N HIS A 204 -10.91 2.80 -24.20
CA HIS A 204 -10.57 2.68 -22.79
C HIS A 204 -9.50 1.59 -22.59
N GLY A 205 -8.63 1.76 -21.61
CA GLY A 205 -7.56 0.80 -21.32
C GLY A 205 -6.49 1.38 -20.41
N MET A 206 -5.50 0.55 -20.07
CA MET A 206 -4.38 0.98 -19.23
C MET A 206 -3.43 1.87 -20.04
N VAL A 207 -3.12 3.04 -19.48
CA VAL A 207 -2.14 4.00 -20.03
C VAL A 207 -0.77 3.76 -19.40
N ALA A 208 -0.75 3.51 -18.09
CA ALA A 208 0.48 3.23 -17.35
C ALA A 208 0.21 2.27 -16.19
N ALA A 209 1.12 1.32 -16.02
CA ALA A 209 1.15 0.39 -14.90
C ALA A 209 1.21 1.14 -13.55
N PRO A 210 0.83 0.48 -12.44
CA PRO A 210 1.16 0.96 -11.10
C PRO A 210 2.67 1.20 -10.94
N PRO A 211 3.10 2.10 -10.03
CA PRO A 211 4.51 2.34 -9.76
C PRO A 211 5.24 1.05 -9.39
N ALA A 212 6.42 0.81 -9.96
CA ALA A 212 7.25 -0.34 -9.62
C ALA A 212 7.50 -0.42 -8.10
N LEU A 213 7.61 -1.63 -7.55
CA LEU A 213 7.77 -1.81 -6.09
C LEU A 213 9.03 -1.12 -5.56
N LEU A 214 10.12 -1.05 -6.32
CA LEU A 214 11.31 -0.28 -5.92
C LEU A 214 10.96 1.22 -5.72
N SER A 215 10.28 1.83 -6.69
CA SER A 215 9.80 3.21 -6.57
C SER A 215 8.73 3.39 -5.50
N MET A 216 8.04 2.32 -5.09
CA MET A 216 7.17 2.34 -3.91
C MET A 216 7.99 2.33 -2.62
N ALA A 217 9.02 1.49 -2.52
CA ALA A 217 9.91 1.41 -1.36
C ALA A 217 10.57 2.77 -1.07
N GLU A 218 11.05 3.46 -2.11
CA GLU A 218 11.63 4.81 -2.03
C GLU A 218 10.65 5.90 -1.50
N GLN A 219 9.35 5.61 -1.44
CA GLN A 219 8.37 6.51 -0.81
C GLN A 219 8.41 6.43 0.73
N TYR A 220 8.94 5.34 1.27
CA TYR A 220 8.96 5.05 2.71
C TYR A 220 10.37 5.11 3.29
N VAL A 221 11.38 4.70 2.53
CA VAL A 221 12.77 4.59 3.00
C VAL A 221 13.75 5.15 1.96
N SER A 222 14.92 5.61 2.40
CA SER A 222 16.01 6.00 1.49
C SER A 222 16.59 4.78 0.77
N ALA A 223 17.19 4.98 -0.40
CA ALA A 223 17.70 3.90 -1.24
C ALA A 223 18.71 2.99 -0.54
N GLU A 224 19.56 3.52 0.35
CA GLU A 224 20.52 2.72 1.12
C GLU A 224 19.88 1.75 2.13
N HIS A 225 18.59 1.92 2.43
CA HIS A 225 17.83 1.06 3.34
C HIS A 225 16.92 0.06 2.60
N ILE A 226 17.11 -0.08 1.29
CA ILE A 226 16.38 -1.03 0.44
C ILE A 226 17.31 -2.19 0.10
N THR A 227 16.96 -3.39 0.56
CA THR A 227 17.62 -4.64 0.17
C THR A 227 16.88 -5.25 -1.02
N ILE A 228 17.61 -5.53 -2.11
CA ILE A 228 17.11 -6.34 -3.22
C ILE A 228 17.46 -7.80 -2.90
N ASP A 229 16.46 -8.64 -2.70
CA ASP A 229 16.60 -10.02 -2.21
C ASP A 229 16.29 -11.02 -3.33
N ASP A 230 17.26 -11.24 -4.21
CA ASP A 230 17.12 -12.16 -5.35
C ASP A 230 17.33 -13.64 -4.98
N ASP A 231 17.89 -13.91 -3.80
CA ASP A 231 18.22 -15.24 -3.32
C ASP A 231 17.34 -15.71 -2.14
N GLY A 232 16.47 -14.83 -1.63
CA GLY A 232 15.48 -15.13 -0.59
C GLY A 232 16.02 -15.13 0.84
N ARG A 233 17.32 -14.91 1.06
CA ARG A 233 17.92 -14.97 2.41
C ARG A 233 17.43 -13.85 3.28
N SER A 234 17.38 -12.63 2.76
CA SER A 234 17.00 -11.46 3.56
C SER A 234 15.54 -11.55 4.00
N TRP A 235 14.66 -12.06 3.13
CA TRP A 235 13.26 -12.33 3.45
C TRP A 235 13.11 -13.39 4.54
N ALA A 236 13.90 -14.47 4.47
CA ALA A 236 13.89 -15.55 5.45
C ALA A 236 14.48 -15.11 6.81
N ASP A 237 15.63 -14.44 6.81
CA ASP A 237 16.31 -13.98 8.04
C ASP A 237 15.48 -12.95 8.82
N ALA A 238 14.58 -12.23 8.13
CA ALA A 238 13.64 -11.29 8.75
C ALA A 238 12.28 -11.94 9.13
N ASP A 239 12.13 -13.26 9.00
CA ASP A 239 10.93 -14.04 9.33
C ASP A 239 9.63 -13.48 8.72
N ILE A 240 9.71 -12.89 7.52
CA ILE A 240 8.59 -12.13 6.94
C ILE A 240 7.36 -13.01 6.72
N ASP A 241 7.53 -14.24 6.25
CA ASP A 241 6.40 -15.15 6.02
C ASP A 241 5.73 -15.58 7.35
N GLN A 242 6.49 -15.71 8.44
CA GLN A 242 5.92 -15.98 9.77
C GLN A 242 5.14 -14.78 10.31
N GLN A 243 5.63 -13.56 10.09
CA GLN A 243 4.92 -12.33 10.47
C GLN A 243 3.63 -12.16 9.65
N ILE A 244 3.63 -12.56 8.37
CA ILE A 244 2.42 -12.64 7.55
C ILE A 244 1.44 -13.67 8.12
N ASP A 245 1.90 -14.87 8.48
CA ASP A 245 1.05 -15.91 9.10
C ASP A 245 0.38 -15.40 10.38
N GLN A 246 1.13 -14.71 11.23
CA GLN A 246 0.60 -14.07 12.43
C GLN A 246 -0.43 -12.97 12.10
N ALA A 247 -0.20 -12.19 11.04
CA ALA A 247 -1.13 -11.16 10.59
C ALA A 247 -2.41 -11.72 9.96
N LEU A 248 -2.37 -12.91 9.36
CA LEU A 248 -3.55 -13.60 8.82
C LEU A 248 -4.33 -14.33 9.91
N SER A 249 -3.70 -14.70 11.02
CA SER A 249 -4.37 -15.32 12.17
C SER A 249 -5.45 -14.38 12.76
N PRO A 250 -6.66 -14.90 13.07
CA PRO A 250 -7.70 -14.12 13.74
C PRO A 250 -7.38 -13.81 15.21
N TYR A 251 -6.34 -14.44 15.78
CA TYR A 251 -5.88 -14.21 17.15
C TYR A 251 -4.42 -13.74 17.17
N LEU A 252 -4.16 -12.68 17.92
CA LEU A 252 -2.84 -12.12 18.15
C LEU A 252 -2.47 -12.26 19.63
N SER A 253 -1.43 -13.04 19.91
CA SER A 253 -0.84 -13.13 21.26
C SER A 253 -0.02 -11.88 21.57
N LEU A 254 -0.18 -11.33 22.77
CA LEU A 254 0.62 -10.24 23.31
C LEU A 254 1.79 -10.78 24.16
N PRO A 255 2.94 -10.09 24.23
CA PRO A 255 4.09 -10.52 25.03
C PRO A 255 3.76 -10.78 26.51
N ASP A 256 2.83 -10.00 27.08
CA ASP A 256 2.42 -10.10 28.48
C ASP A 256 1.40 -11.22 28.76
N GLY A 257 1.17 -12.11 27.78
CA GLY A 257 0.22 -13.24 27.88
C GLY A 257 -1.23 -12.88 27.57
N GLY A 258 -1.51 -11.62 27.21
CA GLY A 258 -2.82 -11.16 26.74
C GLY A 258 -3.08 -11.54 25.29
N GLY A 259 -4.26 -11.22 24.79
CA GLY A 259 -4.67 -11.55 23.43
C GLY A 259 -5.55 -10.49 22.78
N ILE A 260 -5.50 -10.43 21.45
CA ILE A 260 -6.42 -9.64 20.64
C ILE A 260 -7.07 -10.56 19.60
N HIS A 261 -8.40 -10.67 19.65
CA HIS A 261 -9.19 -11.28 18.60
C HIS A 261 -9.60 -10.24 17.57
N ILE A 262 -9.40 -10.55 16.29
CA ILE A 262 -9.69 -9.65 15.17
C ILE A 262 -10.65 -10.34 14.21
N SER A 263 -11.81 -9.75 14.00
CA SER A 263 -12.81 -10.18 13.02
C SER A 263 -13.17 -9.02 12.10
N SER A 264 -13.28 -9.27 10.79
CA SER A 264 -13.57 -8.24 9.78
C SER A 264 -14.72 -8.65 8.85
N PRO A 265 -15.95 -8.86 9.38
CA PRO A 265 -17.12 -9.14 8.54
C PRO A 265 -17.53 -7.90 7.72
N PRO A 266 -18.42 -8.07 6.71
CA PRO A 266 -18.99 -6.93 5.99
C PRO A 266 -19.65 -5.93 6.96
N GLY A 267 -19.31 -4.65 6.81
CA GLY A 267 -19.89 -3.55 7.58
C GLY A 267 -18.93 -2.91 8.58
N ALA A 268 -18.40 -3.68 9.54
CA ALA A 268 -17.45 -3.18 10.53
C ALA A 268 -16.51 -4.27 11.02
N ALA A 269 -15.23 -3.92 11.22
CA ALA A 269 -14.29 -4.78 11.93
C ALA A 269 -14.54 -4.69 13.44
N VAL A 270 -14.46 -5.83 14.12
CA VAL A 270 -14.63 -5.96 15.57
C VAL A 270 -13.35 -6.55 16.13
N ILE A 271 -12.79 -5.86 17.11
CA ILE A 271 -11.55 -6.21 17.79
C ILE A 271 -11.85 -6.37 19.27
N ASP A 272 -11.50 -7.50 19.84
CA ASP A 272 -11.75 -7.84 21.25
C ASP A 272 -10.43 -8.14 21.98
N GLY A 273 -10.24 -7.50 23.13
CA GLY A 273 -9.05 -7.67 23.96
C GLY A 273 -9.31 -8.57 25.15
N ASP A 274 -8.57 -9.67 25.25
CA ASP A 274 -8.64 -10.59 26.38
C ASP A 274 -7.35 -10.56 27.21
N SER A 275 -7.53 -10.71 28.51
CA SER A 275 -6.46 -11.01 29.45
C SER A 275 -5.80 -12.36 29.19
N ALA A 276 -6.52 -13.37 28.69
CA ALA A 276 -6.00 -14.72 28.47
C ALA A 276 -5.14 -15.22 29.66
N ALA A 277 -3.83 -15.40 29.49
CA ALA A 277 -2.91 -15.81 30.55
C ALA A 277 -2.24 -14.63 31.30
N SER A 278 -2.48 -13.39 30.86
CA SER A 278 -1.92 -12.19 31.45
C SER A 278 -2.43 -11.94 32.87
N ARG A 279 -1.54 -11.38 33.70
CA ARG A 279 -1.86 -10.92 35.06
C ARG A 279 -1.85 -9.39 35.18
N LEU A 280 -1.78 -8.69 34.05
CA LEU A 280 -1.82 -7.22 34.03
C LEU A 280 -3.16 -6.69 34.53
N ALA A 281 -3.14 -5.56 35.22
CA ALA A 281 -4.36 -4.82 35.53
C ALA A 281 -5.04 -4.36 34.22
N PRO A 282 -6.37 -4.15 34.21
CA PRO A 282 -7.14 -3.83 32.99
C PRO A 282 -6.58 -2.68 32.15
N GLU A 283 -6.12 -1.61 32.80
CA GLU A 283 -5.55 -0.45 32.10
C GLU A 283 -4.18 -0.74 31.48
N ALA A 284 -3.34 -1.51 32.17
CA ALA A 284 -2.03 -1.91 31.66
C ALA A 284 -2.18 -2.85 30.45
N LEU A 285 -3.12 -3.80 30.52
CA LEU A 285 -3.47 -4.65 29.39
C LEU A 285 -4.00 -3.84 28.21
N ALA A 286 -4.94 -2.93 28.45
CA ALA A 286 -5.47 -2.04 27.42
C ALA A 286 -4.37 -1.22 26.75
N MET A 287 -3.39 -0.72 27.52
CA MET A 287 -2.24 0.01 26.98
C MET A 287 -1.35 -0.90 26.12
N ALA A 288 -1.07 -2.12 26.58
CA ALA A 288 -0.26 -3.10 25.85
C ALA A 288 -0.89 -3.52 24.51
N MET A 289 -2.22 -3.45 24.39
CA MET A 289 -2.93 -3.74 23.14
C MET A 289 -2.75 -2.68 22.05
N ILE A 290 -2.50 -1.41 22.40
CA ILE A 290 -2.65 -0.28 21.46
C ILE A 290 -1.69 -0.35 20.28
N THR A 291 -0.39 -0.55 20.55
CA THR A 291 0.62 -0.58 19.49
C THR A 291 0.41 -1.79 18.56
N PRO A 292 0.29 -3.04 19.07
CA PRO A 292 -0.01 -4.19 18.22
C PRO A 292 -1.32 -4.03 17.42
N LEU A 293 -2.36 -3.46 18.04
CA LEU A 293 -3.62 -3.18 17.36
C LEU A 293 -3.45 -2.20 16.20
N ALA A 294 -2.73 -1.10 16.42
CA ALA A 294 -2.49 -0.10 15.38
C ALA A 294 -1.66 -0.66 14.23
N ASP A 295 -0.62 -1.43 14.54
CA ASP A 295 0.26 -2.05 13.55
C ASP A 295 -0.49 -3.11 12.74
N HIS A 296 -1.28 -3.98 13.38
CA HIS A 296 -2.07 -4.98 12.66
C HIS A 296 -3.24 -4.37 11.88
N ILE A 297 -3.87 -3.28 12.32
CA ILE A 297 -4.87 -2.58 11.50
C ILE A 297 -4.23 -2.09 10.18
N ARG A 298 -2.98 -1.60 10.23
CA ARG A 298 -2.24 -1.18 9.03
C ARG A 298 -1.83 -2.37 8.17
N LEU A 299 -1.11 -3.32 8.75
CA LEU A 299 -0.56 -4.48 8.04
C LEU A 299 -1.66 -5.33 7.39
N ARG A 300 -2.76 -5.57 8.12
CA ARG A 300 -3.93 -6.31 7.59
C ARG A 300 -4.79 -5.46 6.65
N ARG A 301 -4.54 -4.15 6.59
CA ARG A 301 -5.28 -3.14 5.81
C ARG A 301 -6.77 -3.08 6.16
N ILE A 302 -7.08 -3.21 7.45
CA ILE A 302 -8.43 -3.07 7.96
C ILE A 302 -8.90 -1.64 7.70
N SER A 303 -10.12 -1.50 7.17
CA SER A 303 -10.69 -0.22 6.73
C SER A 303 -12.21 -0.21 6.86
N GLY A 304 -12.82 0.98 6.80
CA GLY A 304 -14.20 1.21 7.17
C GLY A 304 -14.33 1.48 8.67
N ALA A 305 -15.50 1.16 9.21
CA ALA A 305 -15.76 1.25 10.64
C ALA A 305 -15.02 0.14 11.39
N ILE A 306 -14.40 0.50 12.51
CA ILE A 306 -13.67 -0.42 13.38
C ILE A 306 -14.12 -0.15 14.81
N VAL A 307 -14.43 -1.23 15.52
CA VAL A 307 -14.88 -1.20 16.91
C VAL A 307 -13.90 -2.03 17.74
N VAL A 308 -13.44 -1.47 18.85
CA VAL A 308 -12.51 -2.11 19.78
C VAL A 308 -13.17 -2.24 21.14
N ASP A 309 -13.29 -3.48 21.63
CA ASP A 309 -13.66 -3.78 23.00
C ASP A 309 -12.38 -3.89 23.85
N PHE A 310 -12.18 -2.91 24.72
CA PHE A 310 -11.08 -2.88 25.66
C PHE A 310 -11.55 -3.41 27.02
N PRO A 311 -10.63 -3.90 27.88
CA PRO A 311 -10.94 -4.20 29.27
C PRO A 311 -11.70 -3.04 29.95
N ARG A 312 -12.50 -3.34 30.99
CA ARG A 312 -13.30 -2.31 31.66
C ARG A 312 -12.40 -1.27 32.36
N LEU A 313 -12.54 -0.01 31.98
CA LEU A 313 -11.78 1.12 32.52
C LEU A 313 -12.69 2.13 33.24
N ASN A 314 -12.11 2.83 34.22
CA ASN A 314 -12.71 4.05 34.76
C ASN A 314 -12.56 5.22 33.76
N HIS A 315 -13.17 6.37 34.05
CA HIS A 315 -13.15 7.52 33.16
C HIS A 315 -11.72 8.01 32.83
N GLY A 316 -10.86 8.14 33.84
CA GLY A 316 -9.48 8.59 33.63
C GLY A 316 -8.64 7.61 32.79
N GLY A 317 -8.87 6.30 32.94
CA GLY A 317 -8.24 5.28 32.12
C GLY A 317 -8.69 5.37 30.66
N ARG A 318 -9.98 5.60 30.42
CA ARG A 318 -10.53 5.81 29.07
C ARG A 318 -9.88 6.99 28.35
N ASP A 319 -9.64 8.10 29.06
CA ASP A 319 -9.00 9.28 28.50
C ASP A 319 -7.53 9.00 28.14
N ARG A 320 -6.80 8.29 29.01
CA ARG A 320 -5.41 7.88 28.74
C ARG A 320 -5.31 6.94 27.54
N ILE A 321 -6.21 5.96 27.41
CA ILE A 321 -6.25 5.08 26.23
C ILE A 321 -6.58 5.87 24.96
N HIS A 322 -7.49 6.85 25.01
CA HIS A 322 -7.78 7.69 23.84
C HIS A 322 -6.54 8.47 23.37
N GLN A 323 -5.79 9.08 24.30
CA GLN A 323 -4.55 9.79 23.96
C GLN A 323 -3.46 8.85 23.41
N ALA A 324 -3.33 7.66 23.98
CA ALA A 324 -2.40 6.65 23.48
C ALA A 324 -2.80 6.14 22.08
N MET A 325 -4.09 5.94 21.81
CA MET A 325 -4.59 5.63 20.46
C MET A 325 -4.30 6.76 19.47
N MET A 326 -4.52 8.03 19.85
CA MET A 326 -4.17 9.19 19.01
C MET A 326 -2.68 9.19 18.66
N THR A 327 -1.83 8.91 19.64
CA THR A 327 -0.37 8.83 19.44
C THR A 327 -0.01 7.67 18.52
N ALA A 328 -0.55 6.47 18.76
CA ALA A 328 -0.27 5.29 17.97
C ALA A 328 -0.68 5.48 16.51
N PHE A 329 -1.82 6.11 16.22
CA PHE A 329 -2.33 6.32 14.86
C PHE A 329 -1.83 7.61 14.17
N ALA A 330 -1.04 8.45 14.84
CA ALA A 330 -0.61 9.74 14.31
C ALA A 330 0.14 9.64 12.96
N ASP A 331 0.90 8.56 12.79
CA ASP A 331 1.72 8.30 11.60
C ASP A 331 1.05 7.40 10.56
N ASP A 332 -0.20 6.98 10.79
CA ASP A 332 -0.93 6.23 9.76
C ASP A 332 -1.18 7.12 8.53
N PRO A 333 -0.71 6.71 7.32
CA PRO A 333 -0.84 7.52 6.12
C PRO A 333 -2.29 7.77 5.70
N LEU A 334 -3.24 6.92 6.12
CA LEU A 334 -4.66 7.05 5.80
C LEU A 334 -5.44 7.93 6.79
N ARG A 335 -4.78 8.45 7.83
CA ARG A 335 -5.32 9.34 8.86
C ARG A 335 -6.68 8.87 9.39
N PRO A 336 -6.70 7.76 10.16
CA PRO A 336 -7.92 7.27 10.78
C PRO A 336 -8.57 8.35 11.65
N ILE A 337 -9.90 8.37 11.65
CA ILE A 337 -10.69 9.22 12.53
C ILE A 337 -10.98 8.42 13.78
N LEU A 338 -10.44 8.86 14.93
CA LEU A 338 -10.71 8.24 16.22
C LEU A 338 -11.91 8.93 16.86
N HIS A 339 -13.07 8.27 16.89
CA HIS A 339 -14.30 8.83 17.45
C HIS A 339 -14.33 8.78 18.98
N GLY A 340 -13.56 7.87 19.58
CA GLY A 340 -13.48 7.69 21.02
C GLY A 340 -14.49 6.68 21.55
N TRP A 341 -14.89 6.84 22.81
CA TRP A 341 -15.75 5.88 23.51
C TRP A 341 -17.23 6.12 23.26
N THR A 342 -17.94 5.05 22.94
CA THR A 342 -19.41 5.02 22.91
C THR A 342 -19.98 4.95 24.33
N LYS A 343 -21.28 5.26 24.47
CA LYS A 343 -22.01 5.07 25.74
C LYS A 343 -22.01 3.62 26.22
N GLY A 344 -21.95 2.66 25.28
CA GLY A 344 -21.88 1.22 25.57
C GLY A 344 -20.50 0.74 26.04
N GLY A 345 -19.49 1.62 26.04
CA GLY A 345 -18.14 1.27 26.50
C GLY A 345 -17.21 0.72 25.42
N LEU A 346 -17.62 0.68 24.15
CA LEU A 346 -16.77 0.33 23.02
C LEU A 346 -16.03 1.55 22.50
N TYR A 347 -14.78 1.38 22.04
CA TYR A 347 -14.01 2.42 21.36
C TYR A 347 -14.19 2.31 19.85
N THR A 348 -14.43 3.43 19.15
CA THR A 348 -14.69 3.41 17.70
C THR A 348 -13.73 4.30 16.93
N LEU A 349 -13.37 3.81 15.74
CA LEU A 349 -12.60 4.55 14.75
C LEU A 349 -13.04 4.21 13.33
N GLU A 350 -12.70 5.09 12.38
CA GLU A 350 -12.88 4.86 10.96
C GLU A 350 -11.54 5.01 10.24
N ARG A 351 -11.15 4.01 9.43
CA ARG A 351 -9.95 4.06 8.60
C ARG A 351 -10.32 3.98 7.12
N ARG A 352 -9.78 4.86 6.28
CA ARG A 352 -10.10 4.87 4.84
C ARG A 352 -9.63 3.59 4.16
N HIS A 353 -10.33 3.20 3.10
CA HIS A 353 -9.92 2.10 2.23
C HIS A 353 -9.04 2.62 1.10
N GLN A 354 -7.96 1.91 0.79
CA GLN A 354 -7.05 2.24 -0.31
C GLN A 354 -6.55 0.98 -1.04
N LEU A 355 -6.08 -0.02 -0.29
CA LEU A 355 -5.55 -1.26 -0.83
C LEU A 355 -6.42 -2.43 -0.38
N ARG A 356 -6.43 -3.52 -1.15
CA ARG A 356 -7.10 -4.76 -0.75
C ARG A 356 -6.58 -5.28 0.60
N PRO A 357 -7.44 -5.89 1.44
CA PRO A 357 -7.02 -6.59 2.65
C PRO A 357 -5.87 -7.56 2.39
N LEU A 358 -5.01 -7.76 3.40
CA LEU A 358 -3.82 -8.60 3.26
C LEU A 358 -4.14 -10.02 2.75
N GLY A 359 -5.19 -10.65 3.27
CA GLY A 359 -5.63 -11.98 2.83
C GLY A 359 -6.02 -12.01 1.35
N ASP A 360 -6.80 -11.03 0.90
CA ASP A 360 -7.26 -10.90 -0.49
C ASP A 360 -6.09 -10.64 -1.45
N MET A 361 -5.09 -9.87 -1.02
CA MET A 361 -3.90 -9.59 -1.83
C MET A 361 -3.05 -10.86 -2.03
N LEU A 362 -2.84 -11.64 -0.96
CA LEU A 362 -1.98 -12.83 -1.01
C LEU A 362 -2.66 -14.04 -1.65
N ASN A 363 -4.00 -14.09 -1.66
CA ASN A 363 -4.81 -15.18 -2.20
C ASN A 363 -4.41 -16.59 -1.70
N ARG A 364 -3.88 -16.67 -0.47
CA ARG A 364 -3.30 -17.91 0.08
C ARG A 364 -4.35 -18.98 0.28
N ASP A 365 -5.51 -18.58 0.82
CA ASP A 365 -6.63 -19.49 1.11
C ASP A 365 -7.67 -19.51 -0.03
N SER A 366 -7.85 -18.39 -0.73
CA SER A 366 -8.82 -18.26 -1.82
C SER A 366 -8.34 -18.87 -3.15
N ALA A 367 -7.03 -18.99 -3.36
CA ALA A 367 -6.45 -19.58 -4.57
C ALA A 367 -5.20 -20.44 -4.27
N PRO A 368 -5.35 -21.56 -3.54
CA PRO A 368 -4.22 -22.36 -3.04
C PRO A 368 -3.34 -22.95 -4.16
N ALA A 369 -3.93 -23.32 -5.32
CA ALA A 369 -3.17 -23.83 -6.46
C ALA A 369 -2.25 -22.75 -7.07
N LYS A 370 -2.75 -21.52 -7.21
CA LYS A 370 -1.96 -20.35 -7.63
C LYS A 370 -0.84 -20.07 -6.64
N TYR A 371 -1.16 -20.00 -5.35
CA TYR A 371 -0.17 -19.75 -4.31
C TYR A 371 0.95 -20.80 -4.32
N ALA A 372 0.60 -22.10 -4.37
CA ALA A 372 1.56 -23.19 -4.45
C ALA A 372 2.46 -23.12 -5.69
N ALA A 373 1.89 -22.82 -6.87
CA ALA A 373 2.65 -22.66 -8.10
C ALA A 373 3.66 -21.51 -8.00
N ILE A 374 3.24 -20.35 -7.49
CA ILE A 374 4.10 -19.17 -7.31
C ILE A 374 5.22 -19.46 -6.31
N MET A 375 4.94 -20.11 -5.18
CA MET A 375 5.97 -20.47 -4.20
C MET A 375 7.01 -21.43 -4.79
N ALA A 376 6.55 -22.43 -5.56
CA ALA A 376 7.44 -23.38 -6.22
C ALA A 376 8.35 -22.72 -7.25
N LEU A 377 7.79 -21.85 -8.10
CA LEU A 377 8.55 -21.05 -9.06
C LEU A 377 9.54 -20.11 -8.37
N ARG A 378 9.14 -19.47 -7.26
CA ARG A 378 10.03 -18.61 -6.47
C ARG A 378 11.21 -19.37 -5.92
N HIS A 379 10.96 -20.49 -5.27
CA HIS A 379 12.03 -21.31 -4.71
C HIS A 379 13.00 -21.77 -5.81
N LEU A 380 12.49 -22.18 -6.97
CA LEU A 380 13.33 -22.53 -8.12
C LEU A 380 14.18 -21.34 -8.58
N TRP A 381 13.56 -20.17 -8.77
CA TRP A 381 14.24 -18.97 -9.24
C TRP A 381 15.33 -18.51 -8.25
N GLN A 382 15.03 -18.44 -6.95
CA GLN A 382 15.99 -18.06 -5.91
C GLN A 382 17.17 -19.05 -5.78
N GLN A 383 16.94 -20.34 -5.99
CA GLN A 383 18.02 -21.34 -5.99
C GLN A 383 19.05 -21.10 -7.09
N THR A 384 18.61 -20.64 -8.27
CA THR A 384 19.53 -20.30 -9.37
C THR A 384 20.38 -19.06 -9.09
N ARG A 385 19.94 -18.18 -8.17
CA ARG A 385 20.68 -16.96 -7.76
C ARG A 385 21.66 -17.23 -6.63
N ASN A 386 21.30 -18.14 -5.72
CA ASN A 386 22.12 -18.52 -4.57
C ASN A 386 23.46 -19.20 -4.92
N THR A 387 23.65 -19.70 -6.14
CA THR A 387 24.82 -20.50 -6.47
C THR A 387 25.26 -20.30 -7.92
N GLY A 388 26.54 -20.00 -8.15
CA GLY A 388 27.19 -20.24 -9.46
C GLY A 388 27.29 -21.74 -9.84
N ARG A 389 26.56 -22.62 -9.15
CA ARG A 389 26.60 -24.09 -9.20
C ARG A 389 25.34 -24.67 -8.51
N ASN A 390 24.17 -24.67 -9.16
CA ASN A 390 23.08 -25.64 -8.88
C ASN A 390 22.09 -25.68 -10.05
N ILE A 391 22.65 -25.68 -11.24
CA ILE A 391 22.03 -26.33 -12.37
C ILE A 391 22.57 -27.77 -12.30
N GLY A 392 21.76 -28.79 -12.59
CA GLY A 392 22.19 -30.19 -12.53
C GLY A 392 23.49 -30.43 -13.31
N SER A 393 24.03 -31.64 -13.30
CA SER A 393 25.20 -31.96 -14.15
C SER A 393 24.97 -31.63 -15.63
N ASP A 394 23.70 -31.50 -16.03
CA ASP A 394 23.18 -31.14 -17.35
C ASP A 394 22.96 -29.63 -17.57
N GLY A 395 23.16 -28.78 -16.58
CA GLY A 395 22.87 -27.36 -16.74
C GLY A 395 21.39 -27.00 -16.59
N LEU A 396 20.52 -27.88 -16.05
CA LEU A 396 19.07 -27.64 -15.91
C LEU A 396 18.60 -27.63 -14.43
N PRO A 397 17.64 -26.76 -14.09
CA PRO A 397 17.10 -26.72 -12.73
C PRO A 397 16.25 -27.97 -12.45
N PRO A 398 16.05 -28.35 -11.16
CA PRO A 398 15.27 -29.54 -10.84
C PRO A 398 13.82 -29.41 -11.34
N PRO A 399 13.20 -30.52 -11.80
CA PRO A 399 11.82 -30.48 -12.30
C PRO A 399 10.85 -30.14 -11.16
N LEU A 400 9.92 -29.21 -11.42
CA LEU A 400 8.87 -28.86 -10.47
C LEU A 400 7.75 -29.91 -10.50
N ARG A 401 7.51 -30.55 -9.36
CA ARG A 401 6.39 -31.48 -9.18
C ARG A 401 5.22 -30.72 -8.55
N LEU A 402 4.26 -30.35 -9.38
CA LEU A 402 3.06 -29.61 -8.99
C LEU A 402 1.81 -30.49 -9.09
N THR A 403 0.80 -30.18 -8.28
CA THR A 403 -0.55 -30.74 -8.48
C THR A 403 -1.13 -30.34 -9.84
N GLN A 404 -2.05 -31.12 -10.42
CA GLN A 404 -2.68 -30.80 -11.70
C GLN A 404 -3.27 -29.38 -11.72
N ALA A 405 -4.00 -28.98 -10.67
CA ALA A 405 -4.60 -27.65 -10.58
C ALA A 405 -3.56 -26.50 -10.64
N ALA A 406 -2.38 -26.70 -10.07
CA ALA A 406 -1.29 -25.74 -10.12
C ALA A 406 -0.64 -25.69 -11.52
N GLN A 407 -0.54 -26.83 -12.22
CA GLN A 407 -0.08 -26.89 -13.61
C GLN A 407 -1.09 -26.22 -14.55
N ASP A 408 -2.38 -26.52 -14.38
CA ASP A 408 -3.47 -25.91 -15.15
C ASP A 408 -3.47 -24.39 -14.99
N TRP A 409 -3.25 -23.91 -13.75
CA TRP A 409 -3.12 -22.47 -13.50
C TRP A 409 -1.90 -21.87 -14.21
N LEU A 410 -0.72 -22.50 -14.13
CA LEU A 410 0.48 -22.03 -14.84
C LEU A 410 0.34 -22.03 -16.36
N ASN A 411 -0.46 -22.95 -16.91
CA ASN A 411 -0.76 -23.01 -18.33
C ASN A 411 -1.92 -22.10 -18.76
N GLY A 412 -2.66 -21.54 -17.80
CA GLY A 412 -3.75 -20.58 -17.98
C GLY A 412 -3.37 -19.19 -17.46
N ASP A 413 -4.02 -18.76 -16.38
CA ASP A 413 -3.87 -17.40 -15.82
C ASP A 413 -2.43 -17.06 -15.37
N GLY A 414 -1.65 -18.06 -14.98
CA GLY A 414 -0.26 -17.93 -14.55
C GLY A 414 0.77 -17.92 -15.68
N VAL A 415 0.34 -18.03 -16.95
CA VAL A 415 1.25 -18.19 -18.11
C VAL A 415 2.26 -17.06 -18.23
N ALA A 416 1.85 -15.81 -17.98
CA ALA A 416 2.73 -14.66 -18.07
C ALA A 416 3.83 -14.69 -16.99
N ILE A 417 3.55 -15.25 -15.81
CA ILE A 417 4.52 -15.40 -14.72
C ILE A 417 5.50 -16.51 -15.07
N ARG A 418 4.98 -17.66 -15.53
CA ARG A 418 5.79 -18.78 -16.01
C ARG A 418 6.77 -18.32 -17.08
N ASP A 419 6.28 -17.62 -18.11
CA ASP A 419 7.07 -17.17 -19.23
C ASP A 419 8.11 -16.11 -18.80
N ALA A 420 7.75 -15.22 -17.88
CA ALA A 420 8.69 -14.24 -17.33
C ALA A 420 9.87 -14.91 -16.59
N ILE A 421 9.61 -15.97 -15.83
CA ILE A 421 10.67 -16.73 -15.15
C ILE A 421 11.47 -17.57 -16.16
N ALA A 422 10.82 -18.12 -17.18
CA ALA A 422 11.45 -18.93 -18.21
C ALA A 422 12.52 -18.19 -19.03
N LEU A 423 12.46 -16.85 -19.09
CA LEU A 423 13.49 -16.01 -19.71
C LEU A 423 14.84 -16.09 -18.98
N ASP A 424 14.80 -16.28 -17.66
CA ASP A 424 15.98 -16.33 -16.80
C ASP A 424 16.38 -17.75 -16.41
N VAL A 425 15.39 -18.66 -16.28
CA VAL A 425 15.56 -20.01 -15.75
C VAL A 425 14.86 -21.00 -16.68
N PRO A 426 15.57 -21.96 -17.33
CA PRO A 426 14.93 -22.95 -18.19
C PRO A 426 13.92 -23.80 -17.40
N LEU A 427 12.63 -23.57 -17.60
CA LEU A 427 11.59 -24.30 -16.88
C LEU A 427 11.30 -25.65 -17.57
N LEU A 428 11.66 -26.75 -16.90
CA LEU A 428 11.18 -28.09 -17.25
C LEU A 428 9.81 -28.30 -16.57
N LEU A 429 8.76 -27.76 -17.17
CA LEU A 429 7.38 -28.01 -16.75
C LEU A 429 6.77 -29.14 -17.61
N PRO A 430 6.06 -30.11 -17.00
CA PRO A 430 5.36 -31.16 -17.74
C PRO A 430 4.21 -30.64 -18.60
#